data_AF-A0A9X8VG02-F1
#
_entry.id   AF-A0A9X8VG02-F1
#
_cell.length_a   1.000
_cell.length_b   1.000
_cell.length_c   1.000
_cell.angle_alpha   90.00
_cell.angle_beta   90.00
_cell.angle_gamma   90.00
#
_symmetry.space_group_name_H-M   'P 1'
#
loop_
_entity.id
_entity.type
_entity.pdbx_description
1 polymer ?
#
loop_
_entity_poly.entity_id
_entity_poly.type
_entity_poly.pdbx_seq_one_letter_code
_entity_poly.pdbx_strand_id
1 'polypeptide(L)' 'TLWRDNELANAGVGRNTGKDMGHLALAEEHGLAALLSTLPAKRKILIHINNTNPILNEDSAERQSLTAAGIEVSWDGM' A
#
# COMPACT_ATOMS: atom_id res chain seq x y z
N THR A 1 1.82 4.46 -4.54
CA THR A 1 1.87 3.33 -3.59
C THR A 1 1.13 2.14 -4.16
N LEU A 2 1.82 1.00 -4.26
CA LEU A 2 1.28 -0.29 -4.70
C LEU A 2 1.27 -1.28 -3.53
N TRP A 3 0.41 -2.29 -3.60
CA TRP A 3 0.38 -3.41 -2.67
C TRP A 3 1.54 -4.39 -2.91
N ARG A 4 1.72 -4.81 -4.17
CA ARG A 4 2.85 -5.66 -4.62
C ARG A 4 3.67 -4.95 -5.69
N ASP A 5 4.95 -5.29 -5.80
CA ASP A 5 5.85 -4.65 -6.76
C ASP A 5 5.38 -4.82 -8.22
N ASN A 6 4.74 -5.93 -8.56
CA ASN A 6 4.23 -6.24 -9.89
C ASN A 6 2.72 -5.95 -10.08
N GLU A 7 2.12 -5.12 -9.24
CA GLU A 7 0.66 -4.88 -9.23
C GLU A 7 0.07 -4.45 -10.58
N LEU A 8 0.75 -3.57 -11.33
CA LEU A 8 0.26 -3.12 -12.64
C LEU A 8 0.18 -4.24 -13.68
N ALA A 9 1.14 -5.17 -13.63
CA ALA A 9 1.15 -6.34 -14.50
C ALA A 9 0.03 -7.32 -14.11
N ASN A 10 -0.18 -7.55 -12.81
CA ASN A 10 -1.26 -8.41 -12.32
C ASN A 10 -2.65 -7.85 -12.66
N ALA A 11 -2.80 -6.53 -12.64
CA ALA A 11 -4.04 -5.84 -13.02
C ALA A 11 -4.21 -5.68 -14.54
N GLY A 12 -3.20 -6.02 -15.36
CA GLY A 12 -3.26 -5.93 -16.81
C GLY A 12 -3.24 -4.50 -17.38
N VAL A 13 -2.81 -3.51 -16.58
CA VAL A 13 -2.85 -2.09 -16.94
C VAL A 13 -1.47 -1.48 -17.25
N GLY A 14 -0.40 -2.26 -17.10
CA GLY A 14 0.96 -1.79 -17.35
C GLY A 14 2.02 -2.85 -17.10
N ARG A 15 3.29 -2.50 -17.38
CA ARG A 15 4.44 -3.41 -17.18
C ARG A 15 5.46 -2.90 -16.17
N ASN A 16 5.40 -1.63 -15.80
CA ASN A 16 6.31 -1.05 -14.82
C ASN A 16 6.04 -1.65 -13.45
N THR A 17 7.10 -2.01 -12.76
CA THR A 17 7.06 -2.40 -11.35
C THR A 17 6.95 -1.17 -10.45
N GLY A 18 6.67 -1.37 -9.17
CA GLY A 18 6.78 -0.34 -8.15
C GLY A 18 8.18 0.26 -8.13
N LYS A 19 9.22 -0.57 -8.16
CA LYS A 19 10.62 -0.14 -8.23
C LYS A 19 10.92 0.73 -9.45
N ASP A 20 10.42 0.36 -10.64
CA ASP A 20 10.60 1.16 -11.86
C ASP A 20 9.98 2.56 -11.72
N MET A 21 8.90 2.66 -10.94
CA MET A 21 8.19 3.92 -10.64
C MET A 21 8.70 4.62 -9.38
N GLY A 22 9.75 4.12 -8.72
CA GLY A 22 10.28 4.70 -7.48
C GLY A 22 9.38 4.51 -6.25
N HIS A 23 8.53 3.48 -6.25
CA HIS A 23 7.62 3.15 -5.15
C HIS A 23 8.02 1.84 -4.45
N LEU A 24 8.18 1.92 -3.13
CA LEU A 24 8.27 0.73 -2.27
C LEU A 24 6.86 0.13 -2.09
N ALA A 25 6.66 -1.11 -2.52
CA ALA A 25 5.40 -1.81 -2.34
C ALA A 25 5.11 -2.14 -0.86
N LEU A 26 3.83 -2.25 -0.51
CA LEU A 26 3.38 -2.41 0.88
C LEU A 26 3.68 -3.80 1.46
N ALA A 27 3.35 -4.86 0.71
CA ALA A 27 3.26 -6.23 1.21
C ALA A 27 4.49 -7.10 0.91
N GLU A 28 5.61 -6.48 0.56
CA GLU A 28 6.90 -7.16 0.47
C GLU A 28 7.43 -7.45 1.90
N GLU A 29 8.31 -8.45 2.06
CA GLU A 29 8.91 -8.81 3.36
C GLU A 29 9.61 -7.61 4.03
N HIS A 30 10.26 -6.77 3.23
CA HIS A 30 10.87 -5.51 3.65
C HIS A 30 10.13 -4.30 3.04
N GLY A 31 8.81 -4.45 2.85
CA GLY A 31 7.93 -3.46 2.26
C GLY A 31 7.59 -2.31 3.19
N LEU A 32 6.80 -1.36 2.67
CA LEU A 32 6.43 -0.15 3.40
C LEU A 32 5.63 -0.46 4.68
N ALA A 33 4.78 -1.50 4.69
CA ALA A 33 4.03 -1.88 5.89
C ALA A 33 4.95 -2.40 7.01
N ALA A 34 5.93 -3.24 6.66
CA ALA A 34 6.94 -3.73 7.59
C ALA A 34 7.76 -2.57 8.16
N LEU A 35 8.25 -1.66 7.30
CA LEU A 35 8.97 -0.47 7.72
C LEU A 35 8.13 0.39 8.67
N LEU A 36 6.89 0.71 8.31
CA LEU A 36 5.98 1.51 9.13
C LEU A 36 5.76 0.89 10.50
N SER A 37 5.68 -0.44 10.62
CA SER A 37 5.50 -1.11 11.92
C SER A 37 6.62 -0.80 12.92
N THR A 38 7.85 -0.59 12.43
CA THR A 38 9.03 -0.28 13.27
C THR A 38 9.10 1.18 13.74
N LEU A 39 8.37 2.10 13.10
CA LEU A 39 8.47 3.52 13.41
C LEU A 39 7.68 3.88 14.68
N PRO A 40 8.19 4.79 15.54
CA PRO A 40 7.57 5.17 16.81
C PRO A 40 6.38 6.13 16.66
N ALA A 41 5.99 6.48 15.44
CA ALA A 41 4.90 7.40 15.18
C ALA A 41 3.56 6.86 15.72
N LYS A 42 2.82 7.71 16.43
CA LYS A 42 1.50 7.36 16.98
C LYS A 42 0.44 7.11 15.92
N ARG A 43 0.56 7.79 14.77
CA ARG A 43 -0.39 7.74 13.65
C ARG A 43 0.38 7.56 12.35
N LYS A 44 -0.04 6.61 11.52
CA LYS A 44 0.63 6.23 10.26
C LYS A 44 -0.43 6.21 9.17
N ILE A 45 -0.27 7.06 8.15
CA ILE A 45 -1.27 7.25 7.10
C ILE A 45 -0.59 7.05 5.74
N LEU A 46 -1.18 6.19 4.90
CA LEU A 46 -0.77 6.02 3.51
C LEU A 46 -1.54 7.00 2.63
N ILE A 47 -0.83 7.69 1.74
CA ILE A 47 -1.38 8.55 0.68
C ILE A 47 -0.72 8.20 -0.66
N HIS A 48 -1.20 8.82 -1.74
CA HIS A 48 -0.72 8.59 -3.11
C HIS A 48 -0.88 7.12 -3.51
N ILE A 49 -2.10 6.62 -3.37
CA ILE A 49 -2.47 5.21 -3.57
C ILE A 49 -2.85 5.03 -5.04
N ASN A 50 -2.25 4.02 -5.69
CA ASN A 50 -2.57 3.74 -7.08
C ASN A 50 -3.98 3.15 -7.20
N ASN A 51 -4.67 3.43 -8.31
CA ASN A 51 -6.06 2.97 -8.53
C ASN A 51 -6.22 1.43 -8.54
N THR A 52 -5.15 0.67 -8.84
CA THR A 52 -5.16 -0.80 -8.83
C THR A 52 -4.96 -1.40 -7.44
N ASN A 53 -4.70 -0.58 -6.43
CA ASN A 53 -4.27 -1.09 -5.13
C ASN A 53 -5.49 -1.64 -4.37
N PRO A 54 -5.47 -2.93 -3.94
CA PRO A 54 -6.61 -3.57 -3.28
C PRO A 54 -7.04 -2.87 -1.99
N ILE A 55 -6.18 -2.06 -1.35
CA ILE A 55 -6.52 -1.33 -0.12
C ILE A 55 -7.60 -0.25 -0.30
N LEU A 56 -7.90 0.10 -1.57
CA LEU A 56 -9.03 0.96 -1.92
C LEU A 56 -10.38 0.24 -1.80
N ASN A 57 -10.41 -1.09 -1.88
CA ASN A 57 -11.57 -1.87 -1.50
C ASN A 57 -11.58 -2.02 0.03
N GLU A 58 -12.55 -1.38 0.68
CA GLU A 58 -12.66 -1.33 2.14
C GLU A 58 -12.86 -2.71 2.78
N ASP A 59 -13.46 -3.65 2.05
CA ASP A 59 -13.72 -5.01 2.52
C ASP A 59 -12.56 -5.99 2.23
N SER A 60 -11.50 -5.54 1.57
CA SER A 60 -10.36 -6.40 1.20
C SER A 60 -9.55 -6.89 2.41
N ALA A 61 -8.96 -8.07 2.28
CA ALA A 61 -8.06 -8.60 3.31
C ALA A 61 -6.83 -7.69 3.48
N GLU A 62 -6.38 -7.07 2.39
CA GLU A 62 -5.30 -6.09 2.38
C GLU A 62 -5.63 -4.86 3.23
N ARG A 63 -6.83 -4.29 3.05
CA ARG A 63 -7.30 -3.18 3.87
C ARG A 63 -7.40 -3.56 5.35
N GLN A 64 -7.99 -4.73 5.65
CA GLN A 64 -8.11 -5.24 7.01
C GLN A 64 -6.74 -5.43 7.68
N SER A 65 -5.75 -5.93 6.93
CA SER A 65 -4.38 -6.14 7.45
C SER A 65 -3.70 -4.82 7.83
N LEU A 66 -3.91 -3.75 7.08
CA LEU A 66 -3.38 -2.42 7.42
C LEU A 66 -4.06 -1.85 8.66
N THR A 67 -5.39 -1.98 8.76
CA THR A 67 -6.14 -1.56 9.95
C THR A 67 -5.67 -2.30 11.19
N ALA A 68 -5.46 -3.62 11.11
CA ALA A 68 -4.92 -4.42 12.22
C ALA A 68 -3.50 -3.98 12.62
N ALA A 69 -2.70 -3.49 11.67
CA ALA A 69 -1.37 -2.93 11.92
C ALA A 69 -1.37 -1.46 12.39
N GLY A 70 -2.54 -0.84 12.56
CA GLY A 70 -2.67 0.57 12.94
C GLY A 70 -2.21 1.53 11.85
N ILE A 71 -2.28 1.12 10.58
CA ILE A 71 -1.95 1.93 9.41
C ILE A 71 -3.25 2.37 8.74
N GLU A 72 -3.46 3.68 8.68
CA GLU A 72 -4.61 4.31 8.02
C GLU A 72 -4.34 4.48 6.52
N VAL A 73 -5.41 4.52 5.75
CA VAL A 73 -5.40 4.85 4.33
C VAL A 73 -6.14 6.16 4.15
N SER A 74 -5.48 7.14 3.52
CA SER A 74 -6.05 8.45 3.26
C SER A 74 -7.26 8.38 2.33
N TRP A 75 -8.13 9.37 2.46
CA TRP A 75 -9.29 9.61 1.61
C TRP A 75 -9.46 11.10 1.39
N ASP A 76 -10.20 11.48 0.36
CA ASP A 76 -10.38 12.88 -0.02
C ASP A 76 -11.17 13.65 1.05
N GLY A 77 -10.51 14.61 1.72
CA GLY A 77 -11.12 15.38 2.82
C GLY A 77 -10.60 15.02 4.22
N MET A 78 -9.68 14.06 4.32
CA MET A 78 -8.91 13.77 5.52
C MET A 78 -7.94 14.89 5.93
#